data_AF-A0A519LRK1-F1
#
_entry.id   AF-A0A519LRK1-F1
#
_cell.length_a   1.000
_cell.length_b   1.000
_cell.length_c   1.000
_cell.angle_alpha   90.00
_cell.angle_beta   90.00
_cell.angle_gamma   90.00
#
_symmetry.space_group_name_H-M   'P 1'
#
loop_
_entity.id
_entity.type
_entity.pdbx_description
1 polymer ?
#
loop_
_entity_poly.entity_id
_entity_poly.type
_entity_poly.pdbx_seq_one_letter_code
_entity_poly.pdbx_strand_id
1 'polypeptide(L)'
;MIKTLISYDDQDHSLGSYFLKSSEVLKERVNNSPIIPHYLDGALCTIDHIEKRIQEYNSNKFVFVAFSHGSDHCLHTSSEEYVNSTNSSSFKNTLFYSTACHCSTKLGPTLIEQGCYSFVGYRKEVLIHPDYQDDFIDCEIHAIVEFLNSDVSIGEAYKSMHKKYDETIVRLASGSIEETIIASTLADNQTILTILGDQNLMASDLHSD
;
A
#
# COMPACT_ATOMS: atom_id res chain seq x y z
N MET A 1 -1.61 0.12 -20.71
CA MET A 1 -1.60 -0.74 -19.49
C MET A 1 -0.71 -0.08 -18.44
N ILE A 2 -0.94 -0.36 -17.16
CA ILE A 2 -0.28 0.27 -16.01
C ILE A 2 0.73 -0.72 -15.43
N LYS A 3 2.02 -0.41 -15.52
CA LYS A 3 3.05 -1.21 -14.85
C LYS A 3 2.88 -1.08 -13.34
N THR A 4 2.82 -2.21 -12.64
CA THR A 4 2.56 -2.24 -11.20
C THR A 4 3.59 -3.14 -10.54
N LEU A 5 4.44 -2.57 -9.69
CA LEU A 5 5.39 -3.32 -8.87
C LEU A 5 4.78 -3.56 -7.48
N ILE A 6 4.66 -4.81 -7.09
CA ILE A 6 4.03 -5.24 -5.84
C ILE A 6 5.09 -5.98 -5.02
N SER A 7 5.53 -5.39 -3.92
CA SER A 7 6.47 -6.01 -2.98
C SER A 7 5.74 -6.50 -1.73
N TYR A 8 6.14 -7.65 -1.22
CA TYR A 8 5.62 -8.18 0.05
C TYR A 8 6.68 -8.98 0.80
N ASP A 9 6.74 -8.83 2.12
CA ASP A 9 7.71 -9.53 2.97
C ASP A 9 7.16 -10.88 3.46
N ASP A 10 7.16 -11.90 2.62
CA ASP A 10 6.73 -13.26 3.00
C ASP A 10 7.73 -14.01 3.89
N GLN A 11 8.90 -13.42 4.17
CA GLN A 11 9.94 -14.00 5.01
C GLN A 11 9.86 -13.53 6.47
N ASP A 12 9.00 -12.56 6.79
CA ASP A 12 8.82 -12.12 8.18
C ASP A 12 8.26 -13.23 9.08
N HIS A 13 8.88 -13.42 10.23
CA HIS A 13 8.51 -14.48 11.16
C HIS A 13 7.14 -14.30 11.82
N SER A 14 6.65 -13.06 11.93
CA SER A 14 5.43 -12.71 12.65
C SER A 14 4.27 -12.43 11.71
N LEU A 15 4.51 -11.69 10.63
CA LEU A 15 3.52 -11.14 9.71
C LEU A 15 3.72 -11.61 8.27
N GLY A 16 4.68 -12.50 7.98
CA GLY A 16 4.98 -12.91 6.60
C GLY A 16 3.77 -13.51 5.87
N SER A 17 2.97 -14.34 6.56
CA SER A 17 1.73 -14.88 6.02
C SER A 17 0.67 -13.80 5.78
N TYR A 18 0.62 -12.76 6.63
CA TYR A 18 -0.27 -11.63 6.48
C TYR A 18 0.09 -10.82 5.23
N PHE A 19 1.37 -10.47 5.06
CA PHE A 19 1.84 -9.72 3.90
C PHE A 19 1.66 -10.48 2.58
N LEU A 20 1.94 -11.79 2.57
CA LEU A 20 1.65 -12.66 1.43
C LEU A 20 0.16 -12.62 1.09
N LYS A 21 -0.71 -12.82 2.09
CA LYS A 21 -2.17 -12.81 1.90
C LYS A 21 -2.66 -11.47 1.37
N SER A 22 -2.14 -10.34 1.84
CA SER A 22 -2.48 -9.01 1.29
C SER A 22 -2.17 -8.91 -0.21
N SER A 23 -1.02 -9.44 -0.64
CA SER A 23 -0.63 -9.47 -2.05
C SER A 23 -1.53 -10.37 -2.90
N GLU A 24 -1.95 -11.53 -2.36
CA GLU A 24 -2.82 -12.48 -3.04
C GLU A 24 -4.24 -11.95 -3.19
N VAL A 25 -4.79 -11.34 -2.14
CA VAL A 25 -6.12 -10.71 -2.18
C VAL A 25 -6.12 -9.52 -3.14
N LEU A 26 -5.06 -8.70 -3.14
CA LEU A 26 -4.91 -7.64 -4.14
C LEU A 26 -4.96 -8.22 -5.55
N LYS A 27 -4.13 -9.23 -5.84
CA LYS A 27 -4.05 -9.91 -7.13
C LYS A 27 -5.41 -10.44 -7.60
N GLU A 28 -6.15 -11.10 -6.71
CA GLU A 28 -7.48 -11.63 -7.02
C GLU A 28 -8.44 -10.52 -7.43
N ARG A 29 -8.43 -9.40 -6.69
CA ARG A 29 -9.37 -8.30 -6.89
C ARG A 29 -9.05 -7.41 -8.08
N VAL A 30 -7.81 -7.41 -8.57
CA VAL A 30 -7.37 -6.62 -9.74
C VAL A 30 -7.17 -7.46 -11.01
N ASN A 31 -7.65 -8.72 -11.01
CA ASN A 31 -7.39 -9.70 -12.07
C ASN A 31 -7.93 -9.30 -13.47
N ASN A 32 -8.79 -8.29 -13.56
CA ASN A 32 -9.31 -7.75 -14.84
C ASN A 32 -8.94 -6.27 -15.07
N SER A 33 -8.09 -5.69 -14.23
CA SER A 33 -7.62 -4.31 -14.36
C SER A 33 -6.61 -4.19 -15.52
N PRO A 34 -6.39 -3.01 -16.09
CA PRO A 34 -5.41 -2.79 -17.15
C PRO A 34 -3.96 -2.78 -16.64
N ILE A 35 -3.61 -3.63 -15.66
CA ILE A 35 -2.31 -3.65 -15.01
C ILE A 35 -1.37 -4.72 -15.60
N ILE A 36 -0.07 -4.46 -15.53
CA ILE A 36 1.01 -5.44 -15.75
C ILE A 36 1.69 -5.62 -14.39
N PRO A 37 1.27 -6.61 -13.58
CA PRO A 37 1.79 -6.79 -12.24
C PRO A 37 3.14 -7.52 -12.25
N HIS A 38 4.08 -7.01 -11.48
CA HIS A 38 5.34 -7.66 -11.16
C HIS A 38 5.45 -7.81 -9.66
N TYR A 39 5.61 -9.05 -9.21
CA TYR A 39 5.70 -9.39 -7.80
C TYR A 39 7.17 -9.51 -7.38
N LEU A 40 7.49 -8.97 -6.21
CA LEU A 40 8.77 -9.15 -5.52
C LEU A 40 8.47 -9.70 -4.12
N ASP A 41 8.85 -10.94 -3.88
CA ASP A 41 8.79 -11.56 -2.56
C ASP A 41 9.85 -10.97 -1.61
N GLY A 42 9.83 -11.40 -0.34
CA GLY A 42 10.68 -10.82 0.71
C GLY A 42 12.16 -11.00 0.43
N ALA A 43 12.55 -12.07 -0.27
CA ALA A 43 13.94 -12.34 -0.65
C ALA A 43 14.45 -11.38 -1.74
N LEU A 44 13.54 -10.78 -2.51
CA LEU A 44 13.84 -9.80 -3.56
C LEU A 44 13.57 -8.35 -3.13
N CYS A 45 13.11 -8.12 -1.90
CA CYS A 45 12.95 -6.80 -1.32
C CYS A 45 14.30 -6.23 -0.91
N THR A 46 15.08 -5.78 -1.90
CA THR A 46 16.36 -5.08 -1.74
C THR A 46 16.39 -3.84 -2.64
N ILE A 47 17.19 -2.83 -2.29
CA ILE A 47 17.33 -1.62 -3.11
C ILE A 47 17.71 -1.98 -4.56
N ASP A 48 18.72 -2.83 -4.74
CA ASP A 48 19.22 -3.23 -6.07
C ASP A 48 18.14 -3.88 -6.94
N HIS A 49 17.33 -4.78 -6.37
CA HIS A 49 16.26 -5.47 -7.12
C HIS A 49 15.12 -4.51 -7.48
N ILE A 50 14.74 -3.64 -6.54
CA ILE A 50 13.73 -2.61 -6.75
C ILE A 50 14.15 -1.66 -7.87
N GLU A 51 15.34 -1.08 -7.79
CA GLU A 51 15.83 -0.15 -8.79
C GLU A 51 16.00 -0.80 -10.16
N LYS A 52 16.54 -2.03 -10.20
CA LYS A 52 16.65 -2.80 -11.44
C LYS A 52 15.29 -3.00 -12.10
N ARG A 53 14.26 -3.38 -11.32
CA ARG A 53 12.91 -3.61 -11.87
C ARG A 53 12.25 -2.31 -12.33
N ILE A 54 12.47 -1.20 -11.62
CA ILE A 54 11.99 0.12 -12.05
C ILE A 54 12.66 0.54 -13.36
N GLN A 55 13.97 0.32 -13.51
CA GLN A 55 14.70 0.61 -14.75
C GLN A 55 14.17 -0.19 -15.94
N GLU A 56 13.80 -1.46 -15.73
CA GLU A 56 13.19 -2.32 -16.75
C GLU A 56 11.85 -1.79 -17.27
N TYR A 57 11.14 -0.96 -16.49
CA TYR A 57 9.89 -0.38 -16.94
C TYR A 57 10.07 0.59 -18.11
N ASN A 58 11.20 1.29 -18.26
CA ASN A 58 11.51 2.19 -19.40
C ASN A 58 10.48 3.35 -19.64
N SER A 59 9.31 3.29 -19.03
CA SER A 59 8.28 4.32 -18.93
C SER A 59 8.33 4.83 -17.50
N ASN A 60 8.57 6.12 -17.35
CA ASN A 60 8.77 6.72 -16.03
C ASN A 60 7.55 6.67 -15.11
N LYS A 61 6.42 6.06 -15.52
CA LYS A 61 5.13 6.03 -14.81
C LYS A 61 4.75 4.61 -14.46
N PHE A 62 4.45 4.37 -13.19
CA PHE A 62 4.03 3.07 -12.68
C PHE A 62 3.31 3.22 -11.35
N VAL A 63 2.78 2.11 -10.85
CA VAL A 63 2.24 1.99 -9.49
C VAL A 63 3.21 1.15 -8.67
N PHE A 64 3.50 1.58 -7.45
CA PHE A 64 4.25 0.80 -6.47
C PHE A 64 3.33 0.47 -5.29
N VAL A 65 3.26 -0.81 -4.92
CA VAL A 65 2.48 -1.30 -3.77
C VAL A 65 3.39 -2.11 -2.87
N ALA A 66 3.41 -1.81 -1.58
CA ALA A 66 4.25 -2.50 -0.61
C ALA A 66 3.49 -3.00 0.63
N PHE A 67 3.63 -4.30 0.89
CA PHE A 67 3.13 -5.01 2.08
C PHE A 67 4.31 -5.51 2.91
N SER A 68 4.81 -4.69 3.83
CA SER A 68 5.93 -5.04 4.69
C SER A 68 5.93 -4.19 5.96
N HIS A 69 6.96 -4.38 6.79
CA HIS A 69 7.29 -3.41 7.81
C HIS A 69 7.81 -2.10 7.23
N GLY A 70 7.77 -1.06 8.07
CA GLY A 70 8.29 0.25 7.76
C GLY A 70 8.55 1.05 9.02
N SER A 71 9.35 2.10 8.83
CA SER A 71 9.65 3.10 9.84
C SER A 71 9.26 4.48 9.31
N ASP A 72 9.62 5.54 10.03
CA ASP A 72 9.36 6.89 9.55
C ASP A 72 10.12 7.23 8.25
N HIS A 73 11.23 6.56 7.94
CA HIS A 73 12.14 6.89 6.83
C HIS A 73 12.38 5.77 5.81
N CYS A 74 11.90 4.54 6.05
CA CYS A 74 12.13 3.42 5.14
C CYS A 74 10.99 2.39 5.14
N LEU A 75 10.95 1.58 4.07
CA LEU A 75 10.33 0.26 4.06
C LEU A 75 11.44 -0.79 4.16
N HIS A 76 11.20 -1.81 4.98
CA HIS A 76 12.20 -2.82 5.27
C HIS A 76 11.58 -4.19 5.46
N THR A 77 12.39 -5.22 5.24
CA THR A 77 12.12 -6.58 5.70
C THR A 77 12.85 -6.84 7.02
N SER A 78 12.88 -8.09 7.47
CA SER A 78 13.75 -8.51 8.57
C SER A 78 15.26 -8.43 8.25
N SER A 79 15.63 -8.45 6.96
CA SER A 79 17.03 -8.51 6.53
C SER A 79 17.62 -7.14 6.16
N GLU A 80 16.86 -6.28 5.48
CA GLU A 80 17.36 -5.00 4.98
C GLU A 80 16.26 -3.99 4.64
N GLU A 81 16.68 -2.74 4.47
CA GLU A 81 15.83 -1.69 3.88
C GLU A 81 15.83 -1.79 2.35
N TYR A 82 14.66 -1.64 1.74
CA TYR A 82 14.52 -1.75 0.28
C TYR A 82 13.91 -0.50 -0.38
N VAL A 83 13.31 0.38 0.43
CA VAL A 83 12.96 1.74 0.03
C VAL A 83 13.37 2.70 1.13
N ASN A 84 14.19 3.70 0.81
CA ASN A 84 14.57 4.77 1.73
C ASN A 84 14.96 6.03 0.93
N SER A 85 15.59 7.00 1.60
CA SER A 85 16.02 8.24 0.95
C SER A 85 17.01 8.03 -0.20
N THR A 86 17.83 6.96 -0.16
CA THR A 86 18.89 6.72 -1.14
C THR A 86 18.36 6.33 -2.53
N ASN A 87 17.21 5.64 -2.59
CA ASN A 87 16.56 5.23 -3.84
C ASN A 87 15.20 5.90 -4.07
N SER A 88 14.82 6.88 -3.24
CA SER A 88 13.53 7.59 -3.32
C SER A 88 13.27 8.25 -4.69
N SER A 89 14.32 8.70 -5.39
CA SER A 89 14.22 9.30 -6.73
C SER A 89 13.83 8.31 -7.83
N SER A 90 14.02 7.01 -7.60
CA SER A 90 13.57 5.94 -8.49
C SER A 90 12.04 5.87 -8.58
N PHE A 91 11.31 6.44 -7.61
CA PHE A 91 9.84 6.45 -7.55
C PHE A 91 9.20 7.71 -8.12
N LYS A 92 9.91 8.42 -9.00
CA LYS A 92 9.34 9.56 -9.72
C LYS A 92 8.14 9.15 -10.59
N ASN A 93 7.15 10.03 -10.72
CA ASN A 93 5.88 9.85 -11.46
C ASN A 93 5.12 8.56 -11.10
N THR A 94 5.21 8.16 -9.84
CA THR A 94 4.60 6.93 -9.32
C THR A 94 3.35 7.27 -8.51
N LEU A 95 2.37 6.37 -8.50
CA LEU A 95 1.49 6.23 -7.33
C LEU A 95 2.15 5.26 -6.36
N PHE A 96 2.54 5.74 -5.18
CA PHE A 96 3.16 4.93 -4.14
C PHE A 96 2.14 4.57 -3.06
N TYR A 97 1.91 3.28 -2.86
CA TYR A 97 0.95 2.76 -1.89
C TYR A 97 1.64 1.82 -0.92
N SER A 98 1.48 2.04 0.38
CA SER A 98 2.02 1.13 1.39
C SER A 98 1.11 1.00 2.60
N THR A 99 1.07 -0.20 3.17
CA THR A 99 0.38 -0.45 4.44
C THR A 99 1.33 -0.41 5.64
N ALA A 100 2.60 -0.06 5.42
CA ALA A 100 3.63 -0.11 6.45
C ALA A 100 3.47 0.98 7.52
N CYS A 101 3.89 0.66 8.75
CA CYS A 101 3.90 1.59 9.87
C CYS A 101 4.75 2.83 9.59
N HIS A 102 4.30 3.99 10.08
CA HIS A 102 5.03 5.28 10.08
C HIS A 102 5.51 5.84 8.73
N CYS A 103 5.35 5.11 7.62
CA CYS A 103 5.97 5.42 6.33
C CYS A 103 5.54 6.78 5.74
N SER A 104 4.41 7.35 6.17
CA SER A 104 3.98 8.67 5.69
C SER A 104 4.56 9.85 6.48
N THR A 105 5.38 9.59 7.52
CA THR A 105 5.94 10.63 8.38
C THR A 105 7.14 11.36 7.75
N LYS A 106 8.12 10.63 7.19
CA LYS A 106 9.26 11.22 6.47
C LYS A 106 9.47 10.62 5.08
N LEU A 107 9.31 9.30 4.93
CA LEU A 107 9.47 8.63 3.64
C LEU A 107 8.45 9.16 2.60
N GLY A 108 7.17 9.20 2.95
CA GLY A 108 6.12 9.76 2.08
C GLY A 108 6.44 11.18 1.58
N PRO A 109 6.71 12.16 2.46
CA PRO A 109 7.15 13.50 2.05
C PRO A 109 8.40 13.49 1.17
N THR A 110 9.39 12.65 1.48
CA THR A 110 10.63 12.52 0.69
C THR A 110 10.32 12.04 -0.73
N LEU A 111 9.45 11.04 -0.88
CA LEU A 111 9.03 10.53 -2.20
C LEU A 111 8.31 11.61 -3.01
N ILE A 112 7.41 12.38 -2.39
CA ILE A 112 6.71 13.50 -3.04
C ILE A 112 7.71 14.58 -3.50
N GLU A 113 8.69 14.94 -2.66
CA GLU A 113 9.74 15.91 -3.03
C GLU A 113 10.58 15.42 -4.22
N GLN A 114 10.81 14.11 -4.33
CA GLN A 114 11.51 13.49 -5.46
C GLN A 114 10.64 13.27 -6.71
N GLY A 115 9.38 13.73 -6.68
CA GLY A 115 8.49 13.73 -7.83
C GLY A 115 7.58 12.51 -7.96
N CYS A 116 7.36 11.75 -6.88
CA CYS A 116 6.22 10.85 -6.77
C CYS A 116 4.92 11.66 -6.92
N TYR A 117 3.95 11.17 -7.71
CA TYR A 117 2.71 11.91 -7.94
C TYR A 117 1.83 11.93 -6.70
N SER A 118 1.64 10.76 -6.10
CA SER A 118 0.76 10.59 -4.95
C SER A 118 1.26 9.46 -4.06
N PHE A 119 1.10 9.63 -2.75
CA PHE A 119 1.52 8.65 -1.75
C PHE A 119 0.33 8.35 -0.83
N VAL A 120 0.05 7.07 -0.60
CA VAL A 120 -0.93 6.60 0.39
C VAL A 120 -0.23 5.66 1.38
N GLY A 121 -0.42 5.92 2.67
CA GLY A 121 0.13 5.09 3.75
C GLY A 121 -0.19 5.64 5.14
N TYR A 122 0.53 5.16 6.16
CA TYR A 122 0.20 5.41 7.57
C TYR A 122 1.23 6.30 8.28
N ARG A 123 0.75 7.23 9.12
CA ARG A 123 1.62 8.17 9.88
C ARG A 123 2.04 7.68 11.25
N LYS A 124 1.50 6.53 11.68
CA LYS A 124 1.78 5.89 12.99
C LYS A 124 1.84 4.37 12.81
N GLU A 125 2.02 3.66 13.92
CA GLU A 125 1.92 2.21 14.01
C GLU A 125 0.52 1.73 13.62
N VAL A 126 0.46 0.73 12.74
CA VAL A 126 -0.75 0.04 12.32
C VAL A 126 -0.82 -1.26 13.11
N LEU A 127 -1.96 -1.50 13.75
CA LEU A 127 -2.19 -2.72 14.53
C LEU A 127 -3.05 -3.68 13.74
N ILE A 128 -2.82 -4.98 13.89
CA ILE A 128 -3.64 -6.01 13.25
C ILE A 128 -4.08 -7.05 14.28
N HIS A 129 -5.20 -7.72 14.02
CA HIS A 129 -5.65 -8.86 14.82
C HIS A 129 -5.61 -10.16 14.00
N PRO A 130 -4.86 -11.19 14.40
CA PRO A 130 -4.68 -12.44 13.64
C PRO A 130 -5.99 -13.14 13.27
N ASP A 131 -6.98 -13.16 14.16
CA ASP A 131 -8.25 -13.83 13.90
C ASP A 131 -9.21 -13.04 12.99
N TYR A 132 -8.88 -11.78 12.68
CA TYR A 132 -9.70 -10.88 11.85
C TYR A 132 -8.92 -10.36 10.64
N GLN A 133 -7.82 -11.01 10.26
CA GLN A 133 -6.92 -10.53 9.19
C GLN A 133 -7.66 -10.18 7.90
N ASP A 134 -8.70 -10.92 7.53
CA ASP A 134 -9.49 -10.62 6.32
C ASP A 134 -10.13 -9.24 6.37
N ASP A 135 -10.66 -8.82 7.52
CA ASP A 135 -11.26 -7.49 7.69
C ASP A 135 -10.21 -6.38 7.61
N PHE A 136 -9.02 -6.60 8.17
CA PHE A 136 -7.91 -5.64 8.09
C PHE A 136 -7.42 -5.51 6.66
N ILE A 137 -7.11 -6.63 5.99
CA ILE A 137 -6.64 -6.64 4.60
C ILE A 137 -7.66 -5.98 3.69
N ASP A 138 -8.93 -6.34 3.82
CA ASP A 138 -10.03 -5.80 3.02
C ASP A 138 -10.11 -4.28 3.12
N CYS A 139 -9.95 -3.73 4.33
CA CYS A 139 -9.89 -2.28 4.52
C CYS A 139 -8.58 -1.69 3.96
N GLU A 140 -7.43 -2.28 4.29
CA GLU A 140 -6.08 -1.77 3.97
C GLU A 140 -5.79 -1.69 2.47
N ILE A 141 -6.35 -2.57 1.65
CA ILE A 141 -6.12 -2.56 0.20
C ILE A 141 -7.23 -1.85 -0.59
N HIS A 142 -8.29 -1.41 0.07
CA HIS A 142 -9.53 -0.96 -0.59
C HIS A 142 -9.26 0.15 -1.61
N ALA A 143 -8.49 1.18 -1.23
CA ALA A 143 -8.21 2.30 -2.12
C ALA A 143 -7.44 1.87 -3.37
N ILE A 144 -6.42 1.01 -3.23
CA ILE A 144 -5.63 0.59 -4.41
C ILE A 144 -6.45 -0.34 -5.32
N VAL A 145 -7.30 -1.20 -4.75
CA VAL A 145 -8.24 -2.03 -5.53
C VAL A 145 -9.22 -1.16 -6.30
N GLU A 146 -9.81 -0.16 -5.66
CA GLU A 146 -10.80 0.72 -6.29
C GLU A 146 -10.19 1.58 -7.38
N PHE A 147 -9.02 2.17 -7.11
CA PHE A 147 -8.27 2.98 -8.07
C PHE A 147 -7.89 2.20 -9.35
N LEU A 148 -7.50 0.92 -9.22
CA LEU A 148 -7.09 0.12 -10.38
C LEU A 148 -8.26 -0.47 -11.18
N ASN A 149 -9.44 -0.61 -10.55
CA ASN A 149 -10.61 -1.23 -11.19
C ASN A 149 -11.63 -0.24 -11.73
N SER A 150 -11.59 1.02 -11.31
CA SER A 150 -12.64 1.99 -11.59
C SER A 150 -12.07 3.27 -12.18
N ASP A 151 -12.90 4.03 -12.89
CA ASP A 151 -12.55 5.34 -13.41
C ASP A 151 -12.73 6.42 -12.33
N VAL A 152 -11.88 6.36 -11.30
CA VAL A 152 -11.88 7.29 -10.16
C VAL A 152 -10.47 7.78 -9.86
N SER A 153 -10.39 8.95 -9.25
CA SER A 153 -9.11 9.47 -8.75
C SER A 153 -8.65 8.74 -7.50
N ILE A 154 -7.35 8.76 -7.22
CA ILE A 154 -6.81 8.18 -5.97
C ILE A 154 -7.41 8.85 -4.72
N GLY A 155 -7.77 10.13 -4.78
CA GLY A 155 -8.45 10.84 -3.70
C GLY A 155 -9.88 10.36 -3.46
N GLU A 156 -10.61 9.97 -4.51
CA GLU A 156 -11.93 9.34 -4.39
C GLU A 156 -11.82 7.91 -3.84
N ALA A 157 -10.89 7.12 -4.37
CA ALA A 157 -10.62 5.77 -3.86
C ALA A 157 -10.19 5.78 -2.38
N TYR A 158 -9.39 6.77 -1.96
CA TYR A 158 -9.02 7.01 -0.57
C TYR A 158 -10.24 7.29 0.32
N LYS A 159 -11.18 8.14 -0.14
CA LYS A 159 -12.43 8.39 0.60
C LYS A 159 -13.30 7.14 0.70
N SER A 160 -13.32 6.33 -0.36
CA SER A 160 -14.04 5.07 -0.37
C SER A 160 -13.43 4.04 0.60
N MET A 161 -12.09 4.01 0.73
CA MET A 161 -11.41 3.23 1.76
C MET A 161 -11.83 3.65 3.18
N HIS A 162 -11.97 4.96 3.45
CA HIS A 162 -12.52 5.42 4.74
C HIS A 162 -13.95 4.91 4.96
N LYS A 163 -14.81 4.97 3.94
CA LYS A 163 -16.17 4.42 4.02
C LYS A 163 -16.15 2.91 4.29
N LYS A 164 -15.21 2.18 3.69
CA LYS A 164 -15.02 0.74 3.92
C LYS A 164 -14.61 0.45 5.37
N TYR A 165 -13.72 1.25 5.95
CA TYR A 165 -13.41 1.19 7.38
C TYR A 165 -14.67 1.44 8.22
N ASP A 166 -15.41 2.53 7.97
CA ASP A 166 -16.63 2.86 8.72
C ASP A 166 -17.66 1.72 8.71
N GLU A 167 -17.92 1.13 7.54
CA GLU A 167 -18.85 0.02 7.39
C GLU A 167 -18.39 -1.22 8.17
N THR A 168 -17.09 -1.53 8.13
CA THR A 168 -16.50 -2.68 8.83
C THR A 168 -16.52 -2.47 10.34
N ILE A 169 -16.18 -1.26 10.80
CA ILE A 169 -16.22 -0.86 12.22
C ILE A 169 -17.64 -0.98 12.77
N VAL A 170 -18.65 -0.44 12.06
CA VAL A 170 -20.06 -0.52 12.50
C VAL A 170 -20.54 -1.97 12.57
N ARG A 171 -20.16 -2.81 11.59
CA ARG A 171 -20.50 -4.24 11.59
C ARG A 171 -19.92 -4.96 12.80
N LEU A 172 -18.63 -4.77 13.09
CA LEU A 172 -17.94 -5.43 14.21
C LEU A 172 -18.41 -4.90 15.58
N ALA A 173 -18.60 -3.58 15.72
CA ALA A 173 -19.08 -2.97 16.96
C ALA A 173 -20.52 -3.38 17.35
N SER A 174 -21.28 -3.93 16.40
CA SER A 174 -22.62 -4.48 16.64
C SER A 174 -22.60 -5.94 17.11
N GLY A 175 -21.43 -6.56 17.18
CA GLY A 175 -21.23 -7.96 17.57
C GLY A 175 -20.94 -8.12 19.06
N SER A 176 -19.94 -8.93 19.36
CA SER A 176 -19.43 -9.22 20.71
C SER A 176 -18.55 -8.09 21.27
N ILE A 177 -18.22 -8.18 22.56
CA ILE A 177 -17.26 -7.27 23.20
C ILE A 177 -15.89 -7.37 22.54
N GLU A 178 -15.47 -8.58 22.14
CA GLU A 178 -14.23 -8.81 21.42
C GLU A 178 -14.25 -8.08 20.07
N GLU A 179 -15.28 -8.28 19.25
CA GLU A 179 -15.44 -7.59 17.96
C GLU A 179 -15.50 -6.07 18.13
N THR A 180 -16.06 -5.57 19.23
CA THR A 180 -16.05 -4.13 19.56
C THR A 180 -14.63 -3.61 19.81
N ILE A 181 -13.76 -4.40 20.46
CA ILE A 181 -12.34 -4.05 20.63
C ILE A 181 -11.63 -4.04 19.27
N ILE A 182 -11.90 -5.02 18.41
CA ILE A 182 -11.35 -5.07 17.05
C ILE A 182 -11.79 -3.87 16.22
N ALA A 183 -13.07 -3.48 16.33
CA ALA A 183 -13.61 -2.30 15.68
C ALA A 183 -12.86 -1.03 16.12
N SER A 184 -12.50 -0.92 17.40
CA SER A 184 -11.68 0.20 17.91
C SER A 184 -10.28 0.20 17.28
N THR A 185 -9.65 -0.96 17.09
CA THR A 185 -8.34 -1.07 16.43
C THR A 185 -8.41 -0.61 14.97
N LEU A 186 -9.46 -1.01 14.23
CA LEU A 186 -9.67 -0.53 12.86
C LEU A 186 -9.92 0.99 12.80
N ALA A 187 -10.66 1.53 13.77
CA ALA A 187 -10.88 2.98 13.87
C ALA A 187 -9.54 3.72 14.12
N ASP A 188 -8.68 3.20 14.99
CA ASP A 188 -7.35 3.76 15.22
C ASP A 188 -6.52 3.76 13.93
N ASN A 189 -6.45 2.63 13.21
CA ASN A 189 -5.77 2.51 11.92
C ASN A 189 -6.32 3.50 10.88
N GLN A 190 -7.65 3.60 10.75
CA GLN A 190 -8.30 4.54 9.82
C GLN A 190 -7.88 5.98 10.09
N THR A 191 -7.85 6.39 11.37
CA THR A 191 -7.54 7.79 11.72
C THR A 191 -6.11 8.19 11.35
N ILE A 192 -5.17 7.24 11.35
CA ILE A 192 -3.75 7.46 11.07
C ILE A 192 -3.37 7.28 9.59
N LEU A 193 -4.30 6.81 8.76
CA LEU A 193 -4.14 6.75 7.31
C LEU A 193 -3.97 8.16 6.73
N THR A 194 -3.17 8.28 5.67
CA THR A 194 -2.84 9.57 5.05
C THR A 194 -2.70 9.43 3.53
N ILE A 195 -2.98 10.52 2.83
CA ILE A 195 -2.69 10.70 1.41
C ILE A 195 -1.91 12.01 1.22
N LEU A 196 -0.86 11.98 0.41
CA LEU A 196 0.00 13.11 0.08
C LEU A 196 0.11 13.25 -1.45
N GLY A 197 0.43 14.46 -1.93
CA GLY A 197 0.60 14.71 -3.36
C GLY A 197 -0.71 14.99 -4.10
N ASP A 198 -0.77 14.61 -5.37
CA ASP A 198 -1.92 14.82 -6.25
C ASP A 198 -3.04 13.81 -5.96
N GLN A 199 -4.14 14.31 -5.40
CA GLN A 199 -5.33 13.51 -5.12
C GLN A 199 -6.24 13.34 -6.34
N ASN A 200 -6.03 14.09 -7.41
CA ASN A 200 -6.80 13.96 -8.65
C ASN A 200 -6.16 12.98 -9.65
N LEU A 201 -5.02 12.37 -9.30
CA LEU A 201 -4.35 11.37 -10.13
C LEU A 201 -5.33 10.25 -10.51
N MET A 202 -5.46 9.99 -11.81
CA MET A 202 -6.27 8.94 -12.39
C MET A 202 -5.40 7.77 -12.85
N ALA A 203 -5.97 6.56 -12.92
CA ALA A 203 -5.28 5.39 -13.46
C ALA A 203 -4.77 5.62 -14.91
N SER A 204 -5.52 6.40 -15.70
CA SER A 204 -5.13 6.79 -17.07
C SER A 204 -3.83 7.60 -17.14
N ASP A 205 -3.50 8.36 -16.10
CA ASP A 205 -2.27 9.17 -16.05
C ASP A 205 -1.02 8.31 -15.93
N LEU A 206 -1.18 7.07 -15.45
CA LEU A 206 -0.14 6.06 -15.23
C LEU A 206 -0.05 5.03 -16.36
N HIS A 207 -0.82 5.19 -17.43
CA HIS A 207 -0.62 4.38 -18.63
C HIS A 207 0.79 4.60 -19.19
N SER A 208 1.50 3.49 -19.39
CA SER A 208 2.70 3.48 -20.21
C SER A 208 2.30 3.63 -21.68
N ASP A 209 3.00 4.50 -22.40
CA ASP A 209 2.94 4.60 -23.87
C ASP A 209 3.37 3.28 -24.56
#